data_AF-A0A7J8BL85-F1
#
_entry.id   AF-A0A7J8BL85-F1
#
_cell.length_a   1.000
_cell.length_b   1.000
_cell.length_c   1.000
_cell.angle_alpha   90.00
_cell.angle_beta   90.00
_cell.angle_gamma   90.00
#
_symmetry.space_group_name_H-M   'P 1'
#
loop_
_entity.id
_entity.type
_entity.pdbx_description
1 polymer ?
#
loop_
_entity_poly.entity_id
_entity_poly.type
_entity_poly.pdbx_seq_one_letter_code
_entity_poly.pdbx_strand_id
1 'polypeptide(L)'
;MAGPSLRVCEGPRAVFSRALLLFNLTEPLEEEEAACGGQSQLATVLLVSLGRVAFPQYTVRRETRIFQDREDLLRYAAAAHMLSDISTAMASGDWKEAYELSQRARKEWNELKHHPSLR
;
A
#
# COMPACT_ATOMS: atom_id res chain seq x y z
N MET A 1 -17.26 24.92 16.82
CA MET A 1 -17.76 23.53 16.84
C MET A 1 -17.89 23.07 15.40
N ALA A 2 -17.48 21.83 15.06
CA ALA A 2 -17.31 21.38 13.68
C ALA A 2 -18.60 21.11 12.88
N GLY A 3 -19.80 21.20 13.49
CA GLY A 3 -21.06 20.91 12.81
C GLY A 3 -21.24 19.42 12.42
N PRO A 4 -22.32 19.07 11.70
CA PRO A 4 -22.53 17.70 11.22
C PRO A 4 -21.40 17.26 10.30
N SER A 5 -20.81 16.10 10.60
CA SER A 5 -19.63 15.57 9.90
C SER A 5 -19.79 14.09 9.62
N LEU A 6 -19.20 13.62 8.52
CA LEU A 6 -19.23 12.22 8.10
C LEU A 6 -17.80 11.68 7.98
N ARG A 7 -17.65 10.38 8.23
CA ARG A 7 -16.39 9.64 8.05
C ARG A 7 -16.68 8.33 7.35
N VAL A 8 -15.83 7.95 6.40
CA VAL A 8 -15.96 6.68 5.69
C VAL A 8 -15.73 5.50 6.64
N CYS A 9 -16.52 4.44 6.50
CA CYS A 9 -16.35 3.21 7.26
C CYS A 9 -15.01 2.53 6.95
N GLU A 10 -14.23 2.22 7.98
CA GLU A 10 -12.87 1.67 7.85
C GLU A 10 -12.85 0.27 7.23
N GLY A 11 -13.80 -0.60 7.58
CA GLY A 11 -13.88 -1.97 7.07
C GLY A 11 -13.98 -2.05 5.54
N PRO A 12 -15.04 -1.48 4.93
CA PRO A 12 -15.17 -1.41 3.48
C PRO A 12 -14.00 -0.66 2.81
N ARG A 13 -13.55 0.46 3.39
CA ARG A 13 -12.39 1.21 2.89
C ARG A 13 -11.15 0.31 2.78
N ALA A 14 -10.84 -0.47 3.80
CA ALA A 14 -9.67 -1.35 3.82
C ALA A 14 -9.73 -2.45 2.74
N VAL A 15 -10.92 -2.93 2.38
CA VAL A 15 -11.09 -3.89 1.27
C VAL A 15 -10.71 -3.23 -0.06
N PHE A 16 -11.23 -2.03 -0.34
CA PHE A 16 -10.90 -1.32 -1.57
C PHE A 16 -9.44 -0.86 -1.64
N SER A 17 -8.85 -0.44 -0.52
CA SER A 17 -7.42 -0.11 -0.46
C SER A 17 -6.54 -1.30 -0.86
N ARG A 18 -6.88 -2.52 -0.43
CA ARG A 18 -6.16 -3.73 -0.86
C ARG A 18 -6.38 -4.08 -2.33
N ALA A 19 -7.59 -3.89 -2.85
CA ALA A 19 -7.85 -4.08 -4.27
C ALA A 19 -7.02 -3.12 -5.13
N LEU A 20 -6.86 -1.87 -4.67
CA LEU A 20 -6.01 -0.87 -5.31
C LEU A 20 -4.52 -1.21 -5.22
N LEU A 21 -4.07 -1.69 -4.05
CA LEU A 21 -2.71 -2.19 -3.87
C LEU A 21 -2.38 -3.32 -4.86
N LEU A 22 -3.32 -4.26 -5.06
CA LEU A 22 -3.17 -5.35 -6.03
C LEU A 22 -3.12 -4.86 -7.49
N PHE A 23 -3.75 -3.73 -7.79
CA PHE A 23 -3.74 -3.12 -9.11
C PHE A 23 -2.37 -2.51 -9.45
N ASN A 24 -1.65 -1.95 -8.46
CA ASN A 24 -0.35 -1.28 -8.64
C ASN A 24 0.82 -1.98 -7.92
N LEU A 25 0.85 -3.32 -7.88
CA LEU A 25 1.95 -4.07 -7.23
C LEU A 25 3.34 -3.78 -7.81
N THR A 26 3.40 -3.32 -9.06
CA THR A 26 4.63 -3.19 -9.86
C THR A 26 5.19 -1.77 -9.91
N GLU A 27 4.40 -0.76 -9.55
CA GLU A 27 4.91 0.60 -9.44
C GLU A 27 5.64 0.72 -8.09
N PRO A 28 6.86 1.28 -8.05
CA PRO A 28 7.46 1.64 -6.78
C PRO A 28 6.47 2.54 -6.03
N LEU A 29 6.33 2.32 -4.72
CA LEU A 29 5.52 3.19 -3.87
C LEU A 29 6.20 4.57 -3.86
N GLU A 30 5.91 5.41 -4.84
CA GLU A 30 6.50 6.74 -4.93
C GLU A 30 6.03 7.60 -3.75
N GLU A 31 6.95 8.42 -3.25
CA GLU A 31 6.91 9.11 -1.96
C GLU A 31 5.69 10.07 -1.77
N GLU A 32 5.01 10.45 -2.86
CA GLU A 32 3.82 11.31 -2.82
C GLU A 32 2.47 10.53 -2.72
N GLU A 33 2.47 9.21 -2.93
CA GLU A 33 1.24 8.41 -3.07
C GLU A 33 0.62 8.01 -1.72
N ALA A 34 1.46 7.98 -0.69
CA ALA A 34 1.13 7.38 0.59
C ALA A 34 0.39 8.35 1.53
N ALA A 35 0.70 9.65 1.42
CA ALA A 35 0.03 10.72 2.17
C ALA A 35 -1.44 10.94 1.77
N CYS A 36 -1.85 10.48 0.59
CA CYS A 36 -3.21 10.63 0.08
C CYS A 36 -4.08 9.37 0.20
N GLY A 37 -3.62 8.30 0.84
CA GLY A 37 -4.39 7.06 0.98
C GLY A 37 -4.73 6.39 -0.35
N GLY A 38 -3.83 6.47 -1.33
CA GLY A 38 -3.97 5.83 -2.66
C GLY A 38 -4.71 6.67 -3.71
N GLN A 39 -4.87 7.99 -3.54
CA GLN A 39 -5.56 8.80 -4.55
C GLN A 39 -4.82 8.90 -5.91
N SER A 40 -3.49 8.84 -5.94
CA SER A 40 -2.72 8.80 -7.20
C SER A 40 -2.95 7.49 -7.95
N GLN A 41 -2.97 6.37 -7.24
CA GLN A 41 -3.26 5.04 -7.77
C GLN A 41 -4.66 4.93 -8.38
N LEU A 42 -5.66 5.60 -7.79
CA LEU A 42 -7.00 5.74 -8.35
C LEU A 42 -7.02 6.62 -9.61
N ALA A 43 -6.15 7.64 -9.69
CA ALA A 43 -6.10 8.54 -10.84
C ALA A 43 -5.77 7.79 -12.14
N THR A 44 -4.81 6.85 -12.11
CA THR A 44 -4.48 6.01 -13.27
C THR A 44 -5.67 5.15 -13.71
N VAL A 45 -6.37 4.51 -12.78
CA VAL A 45 -7.59 3.73 -13.08
C VAL A 45 -8.66 4.62 -13.71
N LEU A 46 -8.86 5.82 -13.17
CA LEU A 46 -9.85 6.78 -13.68
C LEU A 46 -9.48 7.30 -15.07
N LEU A 47 -8.22 7.62 -15.31
CA LEU A 47 -7.74 8.11 -16.61
C LEU A 47 -7.91 7.05 -17.70
N VAL A 48 -7.63 5.78 -17.39
CA VAL A 48 -7.87 4.66 -18.31
C VAL A 48 -9.37 4.47 -18.54
N SER A 49 -10.18 4.50 -17.49
CA SER A 49 -11.64 4.37 -17.59
C SER A 49 -12.28 5.50 -18.42
N LEU A 50 -11.72 6.70 -18.36
CA LEU A 50 -12.12 7.86 -19.16
C LEU A 50 -11.55 7.85 -20.59
N GLY A 51 -10.81 6.81 -20.98
CA GLY A 51 -10.18 6.70 -22.30
C GLY A 51 -9.05 7.71 -22.55
N ARG A 52 -8.54 8.35 -21.48
CA ARG A 52 -7.46 9.36 -21.55
C ARG A 52 -6.07 8.71 -21.59
N VAL A 53 -5.96 7.47 -21.12
CA VAL A 53 -4.74 6.66 -21.14
C VAL A 53 -5.10 5.28 -21.69
N ALA A 54 -4.23 4.72 -22.53
CA ALA A 54 -4.34 3.34 -23.01
C ALA A 54 -3.07 2.58 -22.63
N PHE A 55 -3.24 1.38 -22.07
CA PHE A 55 -2.11 0.49 -21.83
C PHE A 55 -1.63 -0.13 -23.16
N PRO A 56 -0.33 -0.44 -23.27
CA PRO A 56 0.17 -1.24 -24.38
C PRO A 56 -0.59 -2.57 -24.51
N GLN A 57 -0.68 -3.10 -25.74
CA GLN A 57 -1.21 -4.45 -25.95
C GLN A 57 -0.17 -5.49 -25.57
N TYR A 58 -0.53 -6.41 -24.67
CA TYR A 58 0.28 -7.55 -24.29
C TYR A 58 -0.62 -8.71 -23.85
N THR A 59 -0.05 -9.91 -23.83
CA THR A 59 -0.74 -11.11 -23.32
C THR A 59 -0.39 -11.31 -21.85
N VAL A 60 -1.39 -11.32 -20.98
CA VAL A 60 -1.20 -11.64 -19.56
C VAL A 60 -0.87 -13.13 -19.43
N ARG A 61 0.31 -13.45 -18.88
CA ARG A 61 0.73 -14.83 -18.54
C ARG A 61 1.09 -14.88 -17.06
N ARG A 62 0.36 -15.67 -16.28
CA ARG A 62 0.56 -15.83 -14.83
C ARG A 62 0.86 -17.29 -14.52
N GLU A 63 2.07 -17.56 -14.04
CA GLU A 63 2.53 -18.93 -13.72
C GLU A 63 2.78 -19.14 -12.23
N THR A 64 3.04 -18.04 -11.51
CA THR A 64 3.43 -18.07 -10.10
C THR A 64 2.46 -17.24 -9.28
N ARG A 65 2.05 -17.77 -8.12
CA ARG A 65 1.28 -17.00 -7.12
C ARG A 65 2.21 -16.04 -6.39
N ILE A 66 1.82 -14.77 -6.28
CA ILE A 66 2.58 -13.75 -5.54
C ILE A 66 2.33 -13.89 -4.04
N PHE A 67 1.07 -13.98 -3.64
CA PHE A 67 0.66 -14.16 -2.24
C PHE A 67 0.19 -15.59 -2.01
N GLN A 68 0.63 -16.20 -0.91
CA GLN A 68 0.26 -17.59 -0.57
C GLN A 68 -1.22 -17.69 -0.18
N ASP A 69 -1.66 -16.74 0.63
CA ASP A 69 -3.01 -16.66 1.18
C ASP A 69 -3.40 -15.21 1.49
N ARG A 70 -4.60 -15.05 2.07
CA ARG A 70 -5.11 -13.74 2.50
C ARG A 70 -4.21 -13.08 3.54
N GLU A 71 -3.69 -13.84 4.49
CA GLU A 71 -2.87 -13.30 5.58
C GLU A 71 -1.54 -12.77 5.04
N ASP A 72 -1.03 -13.40 3.97
CA ASP A 72 0.18 -12.97 3.28
C ASP A 72 0.01 -11.59 2.61
N LEU A 73 -1.12 -11.40 1.93
CA LEU A 73 -1.49 -10.09 1.38
C LEU A 73 -1.68 -9.04 2.50
N LEU A 74 -2.27 -9.44 3.63
CA LEU A 74 -2.44 -8.52 4.77
C LEU A 74 -1.10 -8.08 5.37
N ARG A 75 -0.17 -9.02 5.55
CA ARG A 75 1.19 -8.71 6.03
C ARG A 75 1.93 -7.78 5.07
N TYR A 76 1.84 -8.04 3.77
CA TYR A 76 2.42 -7.16 2.76
C TYR A 76 1.81 -5.75 2.80
N ALA A 77 0.48 -5.64 2.85
CA ALA A 77 -0.19 -4.34 2.93
C ALA A 77 0.21 -3.56 4.19
N ALA A 78 0.33 -4.22 5.34
CA ALA A 78 0.80 -3.59 6.57
C ALA A 78 2.26 -3.09 6.45
N ALA A 79 3.15 -3.89 5.86
CA ALA A 79 4.53 -3.50 5.61
C ALA A 79 4.64 -2.30 4.65
N ALA A 80 3.82 -2.26 3.61
CA ALA A 80 3.76 -1.14 2.67
C ALA A 80 3.30 0.16 3.36
N HIS A 81 2.30 0.09 4.24
CA HIS A 81 1.89 1.24 5.06
C HIS A 81 2.98 1.69 6.04
N MET A 82 3.66 0.76 6.71
CA MET A 82 4.78 1.09 7.60
C MET A 82 5.91 1.81 6.85
N LEU A 83 6.25 1.35 5.64
CA LEU A 83 7.25 2.00 4.79
C LEU A 83 6.81 3.43 4.41
N SER A 84 5.55 3.58 4.00
CA SER A 84 4.91 4.87 3.73
C SER A 84 5.04 5.84 4.89
N ASP A 85 4.73 5.39 6.11
CA ASP A 85 4.77 6.22 7.31
C ASP A 85 6.22 6.63 7.63
N ILE A 86 7.19 5.72 7.47
CA ILE A 86 8.62 6.02 7.62
C ILE A 86 9.06 7.07 6.59
N SER A 87 8.72 6.89 5.31
CA SER A 87 9.04 7.85 4.24
C SER A 87 8.43 9.22 4.52
N THR A 88 7.17 9.27 4.98
CA THR A 88 6.48 10.51 5.33
C THR A 88 7.19 11.23 6.48
N ALA A 89 7.56 10.51 7.54
CA ALA A 89 8.29 11.07 8.67
C ALA A 89 9.69 11.58 8.29
N MET A 90 10.40 10.87 7.39
CA MET A 90 11.68 11.32 6.86
C MET A 90 11.51 12.60 6.02
N ALA A 91 10.51 12.65 5.15
CA ALA A 91 10.22 13.80 4.28
C ALA A 91 9.84 15.05 5.07
N SER A 92 9.14 14.89 6.21
CA SER A 92 8.83 16.00 7.13
C SER A 92 10.00 16.40 8.03
N GLY A 93 11.12 15.67 8.00
CA GLY A 93 12.28 15.88 8.86
C GLY A 93 12.09 15.39 10.30
N ASP A 94 11.05 14.60 10.59
CA ASP A 94 10.85 13.96 11.90
C ASP A 94 11.68 12.67 11.99
N TRP A 95 12.99 12.86 12.13
CA TRP A 95 13.94 11.76 12.22
C TRP A 95 13.73 10.86 13.44
N LYS A 96 13.12 11.40 14.52
CA LYS A 96 12.84 10.63 15.73
C LYS A 96 11.70 9.66 15.47
N GLU A 97 10.60 10.13 14.90
CA GLU A 97 9.47 9.29 14.52
C GLU A 97 9.88 8.24 13.47
N ALA A 98 10.62 8.65 12.45
CA ALA A 98 11.14 7.73 11.43
C ALA A 98 12.00 6.61 12.04
N TYR A 99 12.86 6.95 13.01
CA TYR A 99 13.67 5.97 13.73
C TYR A 99 12.82 4.99 14.56
N GLU A 100 11.85 5.50 15.33
CA GLU A 100 10.96 4.67 16.14
C GLU A 100 10.10 3.72 15.29
N LEU A 101 9.55 4.19 14.16
CA LEU A 101 8.86 3.38 13.16
C LEU A 101 9.78 2.30 12.58
N SER A 102 11.00 2.67 12.18
CA SER A 102 11.97 1.72 11.61
C SER A 102 12.36 0.62 12.59
N GLN A 103 12.51 0.96 13.88
CA GLN A 103 12.82 -0.02 14.93
C GLN A 103 11.66 -0.99 15.16
N ARG A 104 10.41 -0.52 15.11
CA ARG A 104 9.21 -1.38 15.14
C ARG A 104 9.16 -2.32 13.94
N ALA A 105 9.30 -1.79 12.73
CA ALA A 105 9.32 -2.56 11.49
C ALA A 105 10.40 -3.66 11.52
N ARG A 106 11.60 -3.32 12.00
CA ARG A 106 12.69 -4.28 12.19
C ARG A 106 12.34 -5.39 13.18
N LYS A 107 11.66 -5.08 14.28
CA LYS A 107 11.23 -6.09 15.26
C LYS A 107 10.23 -7.05 14.64
N GLU A 108 9.18 -6.53 14.00
CA GLU A 108 8.13 -7.31 13.34
C GLU A 108 8.72 -8.23 12.25
N TRP A 109 9.64 -7.70 11.43
CA TRP A 109 10.34 -8.52 10.44
C TRP A 109 11.14 -9.66 11.06
N ASN A 110 11.84 -9.41 12.17
CA ASN A 110 12.62 -10.44 12.84
C ASN A 110 11.75 -11.58 13.41
N GLU A 111 10.53 -11.28 13.83
CA GLU A 111 9.54 -12.26 14.26
C GLU A 111 8.97 -13.04 13.04
N LEU A 112 8.83 -12.38 11.90
CA LEU A 112 8.22 -12.95 10.70
C LEU A 112 9.17 -13.75 9.79
N LYS A 113 10.47 -13.43 9.74
CA LYS A 113 11.43 -13.93 8.73
C LYS A 113 11.58 -15.46 8.61
N HIS A 114 11.04 -16.22 9.57
CA HIS A 114 11.04 -17.69 9.55
C HIS A 114 9.66 -18.29 9.25
N HIS A 115 8.65 -17.46 8.99
CA HIS A 115 7.28 -17.87 8.71
C HIS A 115 7.19 -18.67 7.40
N PRO A 116 6.43 -19.78 7.36
CA PRO A 116 6.33 -20.65 6.18
C PRO A 116 5.83 -19.94 4.92
N SER A 117 5.03 -18.87 5.04
CA SER A 117 4.52 -18.14 3.87
C SER A 117 5.61 -17.39 3.09
N LEU A 118 6.80 -17.22 3.67
CA LEU A 118 7.94 -16.56 3.03
C LEU A 118 8.90 -17.54 2.33
N ARG A 119 8.51 -18.82 2.19
CA ARG A 119 9.31 -19.88 1.58
C ARG A 119 8.67 -20.44 0.33
#